data_AF-A0AAP1RBE7-F1
#
_entry.id   AF-A0AAP1RBE7-F1
#
_cell.length_a   1.000
_cell.length_b   1.000
_cell.length_c   1.000
_cell.angle_alpha   90.00
_cell.angle_beta   90.00
_cell.angle_gamma   90.00
#
_symmetry.space_group_name_H-M   'P 1'
#
loop_
_entity.id
_entity.type
_entity.pdbx_description
1 polymer ?
#
loop_
_entity_poly.entity_id
_entity_poly.type
_entity_poly.pdbx_seq_one_letter_code
_entity_poly.pdbx_strand_id
1 'polypeptide(L)'
;LYRRPSSGLWGGLWSLPELDDLDGLEPLAARHSLALGERRELSGLTHTFSHFPLALEPWLGAVEGAPRAVAEGDWLWYNLATPPRLGLAAPVKKLLKRAEPELGRGTTA
;
A
#
# COMPACT_ATOMS: atom_id res chain seq x y z
N LEU A 1 0.66 2.79 4.89
CA LEU A 1 0.35 1.46 5.46
C LEU A 1 -0.72 1.61 6.52
N TYR A 2 -1.52 0.58 6.75
CA TYR A 2 -2.47 0.53 7.86
C TYR A 2 -2.26 -0.73 8.71
N ARG A 3 -2.61 -0.66 9.99
CA ARG A 3 -2.54 -1.80 10.89
C ARG A 3 -3.80 -2.64 10.75
N ARG A 4 -3.63 -3.92 10.41
CA ARG A 4 -4.73 -4.89 10.34
C ARG A 4 -5.35 -5.08 11.74
N PRO A 5 -6.66 -5.40 11.82
CA PRO A 5 -7.29 -5.87 13.05
C PRO A 5 -6.49 -7.01 13.69
N SER A 6 -6.62 -7.22 15.00
CA SER A 6 -5.85 -8.25 15.73
C SER A 6 -6.15 -9.69 15.28
N SER A 7 -7.29 -9.93 14.62
CA SER A 7 -7.71 -11.21 14.08
C SER A 7 -7.60 -11.28 12.55
N GLY A 8 -7.55 -12.51 12.02
CA GLY A 8 -7.50 -12.79 10.58
C GLY A 8 -6.09 -13.08 10.05
N LEU A 9 -5.98 -13.15 8.72
CA LEU A 9 -4.81 -13.65 7.97
C LEU A 9 -3.47 -12.99 8.34
N TRP A 10 -3.51 -11.72 8.75
CA TRP A 10 -2.35 -10.91 9.15
C TRP A 10 -2.62 -10.11 10.41
N GLY A 11 -3.27 -10.75 11.40
CA GLY A 11 -3.67 -10.11 12.65
C GLY A 11 -2.61 -9.21 13.28
N GLY A 12 -2.89 -7.92 13.40
CA GLY A 12 -2.00 -6.92 14.01
C GLY A 12 -0.75 -6.52 13.22
N LEU A 13 -0.54 -7.07 12.02
CA LEU A 13 0.53 -6.68 11.10
C LEU A 13 0.14 -5.45 10.28
N TRP A 14 1.14 -4.75 9.75
CA TRP A 14 0.97 -3.63 8.85
C TRP A 14 0.81 -4.10 7.40
N SER A 15 -0.19 -3.55 6.72
CA SER A 15 -0.53 -3.86 5.33
C SER A 15 -0.73 -2.62 4.45
N LEU A 16 -0.76 -2.83 3.13
CA LEU A 16 -1.28 -1.86 2.16
C LEU A 16 -2.81 -1.95 2.12
N PRO A 17 -3.54 -0.83 1.91
CA PRO A 17 -4.99 -0.88 1.72
C PRO A 17 -5.38 -1.88 0.63
N GLU A 18 -6.46 -2.60 0.88
CA GLU A 18 -7.07 -3.54 -0.05
C GLU A 18 -8.43 -2.95 -0.44
N LEU A 19 -8.75 -3.02 -1.72
CA LEU A 19 -10.00 -2.54 -2.31
C LEU A 19 -10.55 -3.67 -3.17
N ASP A 20 -11.88 -3.76 -3.24
CA ASP A 20 -12.54 -4.75 -4.10
C ASP A 20 -12.39 -4.41 -5.59
N ASP A 21 -12.32 -3.11 -5.90
CA ASP A 21 -12.10 -2.56 -7.24
C ASP A 21 -11.41 -1.17 -7.17
N LEU A 22 -11.13 -0.60 -8.34
CA LEU A 22 -10.50 0.71 -8.46
C LEU A 22 -11.44 1.88 -8.10
N ASP A 23 -12.76 1.70 -8.11
CA ASP A 23 -13.70 2.77 -7.77
C ASP A 23 -13.60 3.13 -6.27
N GLY A 24 -13.10 2.20 -5.45
CA GLY A 24 -12.76 2.45 -4.04
C GLY A 24 -11.53 3.33 -3.79
N LEU A 25 -10.72 3.62 -4.82
CA LEU A 25 -9.44 4.31 -4.66
C LEU A 25 -9.62 5.80 -4.36
N GLU A 26 -10.48 6.50 -5.11
CA GLU A 26 -10.80 7.91 -4.89
C GLU A 26 -11.39 8.17 -3.49
N PRO A 27 -12.42 7.43 -3.03
CA PRO A 27 -12.95 7.59 -1.68
C PRO A 27 -11.90 7.37 -0.59
N LEU A 28 -11.02 6.38 -0.78
CA LEU A 28 -9.94 6.11 0.17
C LEU A 28 -8.94 7.28 0.24
N ALA A 29 -8.54 7.83 -0.90
CA ALA A 29 -7.65 8.99 -0.95
C ALA A 29 -8.29 10.23 -0.32
N ALA A 30 -9.55 10.51 -0.66
CA ALA A 30 -10.31 11.63 -0.10
C ALA A 30 -10.44 11.54 1.42
N ARG A 31 -10.67 10.34 1.98
CA ARG A 31 -10.71 10.11 3.44
C ARG A 31 -9.41 10.54 4.15
N HIS A 32 -8.28 10.42 3.46
CA HIS A 32 -6.96 10.81 3.96
C HIS A 32 -6.52 12.19 3.47
N SER A 33 -7.43 12.99 2.89
CA SER A 33 -7.14 14.31 2.30
C SER A 33 -6.00 14.27 1.27
N LEU A 34 -5.94 13.20 0.46
CA LEU A 34 -4.97 13.02 -0.62
C LEU A 34 -5.63 13.29 -1.97
N ALA A 35 -4.93 14.03 -2.82
CA ALA A 35 -5.23 14.12 -4.24
C ALA A 35 -4.38 13.07 -4.98
N LEU A 36 -5.01 12.27 -5.83
CA LEU A 36 -4.31 11.26 -6.63
C LEU A 36 -4.06 11.79 -8.04
N GLY A 37 -2.81 11.66 -8.50
CA GLY A 37 -2.41 11.92 -9.87
C GLY A 37 -2.40 10.65 -10.70
N GLU A 38 -1.31 10.45 -11.47
CA GLU A 38 -1.11 9.27 -12.31
C GLU A 38 -1.19 7.97 -11.52
N ARG A 39 -1.85 6.97 -12.12
CA ARG A 39 -2.03 5.64 -11.55
C ARG A 39 -1.64 4.60 -12.56
N ARG A 40 -1.01 3.54 -12.09
CA ARG A 40 -0.66 2.41 -12.95
C ARG A 40 -0.66 1.11 -12.17
N GLU A 41 -1.01 0.06 -12.89
CA GLU A 41 -0.91 -1.30 -12.41
C GLU A 41 0.57 -1.70 -12.29
N LEU A 42 0.89 -2.46 -11.25
CA LEU A 42 2.16 -3.15 -11.08
C LEU A 42 1.95 -4.65 -11.31
N SER A 43 3.03 -5.37 -11.62
CA SER A 43 2.93 -6.81 -11.84
C SER A 43 2.31 -7.54 -10.66
N GLY A 44 1.28 -8.34 -10.95
CA GLY A 44 0.54 -9.17 -10.00
C GLY A 44 1.43 -10.00 -9.08
N LEU A 45 0.92 -10.28 -7.89
CA LEU A 45 1.60 -11.10 -6.88
C LEU A 45 0.65 -12.17 -6.35
N THR A 46 1.00 -13.44 -6.54
CA THR A 46 0.32 -14.54 -5.86
C THR A 46 1.09 -14.94 -4.60
N HIS A 47 0.39 -14.95 -3.47
CA HIS A 47 0.88 -15.49 -2.20
C HIS A 47 0.09 -16.74 -1.83
N THR A 48 0.78 -17.88 -1.73
CA THR A 48 0.14 -19.14 -1.40
C THR A 48 0.13 -19.37 0.11
N PHE A 49 -1.06 -19.47 0.69
CA PHE A 49 -1.26 -20.04 2.02
C PHE A 49 -1.51 -21.54 1.91
N SER A 50 -1.39 -22.26 3.03
CA SER A 50 -1.62 -23.71 3.07
C SER A 50 -3.01 -24.12 2.56
N HIS A 51 -4.01 -23.24 2.68
CA HIS A 51 -5.40 -23.56 2.32
C HIS A 51 -5.86 -22.91 1.01
N PHE A 52 -5.24 -21.83 0.54
CA PHE A 52 -5.64 -21.14 -0.69
C PHE A 52 -4.53 -20.22 -1.22
N PRO A 53 -4.45 -20.00 -2.54
CA PRO A 53 -3.68 -18.91 -3.11
C PRO A 53 -4.44 -17.58 -2.98
N LEU A 54 -3.72 -16.52 -2.64
CA LEU A 54 -4.21 -15.14 -2.70
C LEU A 54 -3.52 -14.44 -3.88
N ALA A 55 -4.29 -14.09 -4.91
CA ALA A 55 -3.82 -13.25 -5.99
C ALA A 55 -4.02 -11.77 -5.60
N LEU A 56 -2.99 -10.95 -5.81
CA LEU A 56 -2.99 -9.53 -5.52
C LEU A 56 -2.67 -8.77 -6.82
N GLU A 57 -3.47 -7.73 -7.07
CA GLU A 57 -3.33 -6.81 -8.19
C GLU A 57 -2.87 -5.45 -7.65
N PRO A 58 -1.56 -5.23 -7.49
CA PRO A 58 -1.04 -4.02 -6.88
C PRO A 58 -1.16 -2.82 -7.83
N TRP A 59 -1.67 -1.71 -7.30
CA TRP A 59 -1.70 -0.43 -8.00
C TRP A 59 -0.77 0.57 -7.32
N LEU A 60 -0.06 1.34 -8.15
CA LEU A 60 0.75 2.46 -7.72
C LEU A 60 0.05 3.76 -8.14
N GLY A 61 -0.29 4.59 -7.16
CA GLY A 61 -0.85 5.92 -7.38
C GLY A 61 0.12 7.01 -6.91
N ALA A 62 0.34 8.02 -7.74
CA ALA A 62 1.01 9.24 -7.34
C ALA A 62 0.09 10.08 -6.45
N VAL A 63 0.63 10.64 -5.38
CA VAL A 63 -0.07 11.62 -4.55
C VAL A 63 0.42 13.00 -4.96
N GLU A 64 -0.51 13.88 -5.31
CA GLU A 64 -0.21 15.25 -5.69
C GLU A 64 -0.14 16.16 -4.46
N GLY A 65 0.88 17.03 -4.44
CA GLY A 65 1.12 17.95 -3.34
C GLY A 65 1.64 17.27 -2.06
N ALA A 66 1.84 18.08 -1.02
CA ALA A 66 2.25 17.56 0.27
C ALA A 66 1.03 16.95 1.00
N PRO A 67 1.11 15.68 1.46
CA PRO A 67 0.04 15.10 2.26
C PRO A 67 -0.16 15.95 3.53
N ARG A 68 -1.35 16.53 3.68
CA ARG A 68 -1.70 17.34 4.86
C ARG A 68 -2.07 16.48 6.06
N ALA A 69 -2.43 15.22 5.85
CA ALA A 69 -2.73 14.27 6.92
C ALA A 69 -1.43 13.64 7.46
N VAL A 70 -1.09 14.01 8.70
CA VAL A 70 -0.12 13.29 9.51
C VAL A 70 -0.85 12.08 10.11
N ALA A 71 -0.39 10.87 9.76
CA ALA A 71 -0.72 9.57 10.37
C ALA A 71 -1.78 9.61 11.49
N GLU A 72 -3.05 9.30 11.15
CA GLU A 72 -4.12 9.16 12.13
C GLU A 72 -4.32 7.70 12.54
N GLY A 73 -4.26 7.41 13.84
CA GLY A 73 -4.61 6.12 14.43
C GLY A 73 -3.84 4.93 13.85
N ASP A 74 -4.54 4.02 13.18
CA ASP A 74 -3.99 2.79 12.59
C ASP A 74 -3.33 3.00 11.22
N TRP A 75 -3.00 4.23 10.81
CA TRP A 75 -2.36 4.54 9.52
C TRP A 75 -1.01 5.23 9.69
N LEU A 76 -0.07 4.93 8.79
CA LEU A 76 1.22 5.61 8.72
C LEU A 76 1.79 5.71 7.32
N TRP A 77 2.66 6.71 7.13
CA TRP A 77 3.56 6.80 5.98
C TRP A 77 4.79 5.92 6.21
N TYR A 78 5.10 5.03 5.27
CA TYR A 78 6.26 4.15 5.35
C TYR A 78 7.33 4.63 4.37
N ASN A 79 8.45 5.12 4.90
CA ASN A 79 9.56 5.57 4.08
C ASN A 79 10.37 4.37 3.59
N LEU A 80 10.41 4.15 2.26
CA LEU A 80 11.17 3.06 1.66
C LEU A 80 12.68 3.29 1.66
N ALA A 81 13.15 4.54 1.62
CA ALA A 81 14.57 4.88 1.70
C ALA A 81 15.12 4.69 3.12
N THR A 82 14.30 4.91 4.14
CA THR A 82 14.64 4.71 5.55
C THR A 82 13.60 3.83 6.24
N PRO A 83 13.57 2.53 5.96
CA PRO A 83 12.50 1.64 6.39
C PRO A 83 12.51 1.45 7.92
N PRO A 84 11.44 1.87 8.64
CA PRO A 84 11.32 1.58 10.06
C PRO A 84 11.13 0.07 10.31
N ARG A 85 11.54 -0.39 11.50
CA ARG A 85 11.29 -1.77 11.94
C ARG A 85 9.82 -1.94 12.31
N LEU A 86 9.02 -2.41 11.35
CA LEU A 86 7.60 -2.73 11.54
C LEU A 86 7.33 -4.20 11.20
N GLY A 87 6.37 -4.81 11.90
CA GLY A 87 5.82 -6.12 11.53
C GLY A 87 4.94 -5.97 10.28
N LEU A 88 5.50 -6.26 9.11
CA LEU A 88 4.79 -6.20 7.82
C LEU A 88 4.18 -7.57 7.46
N ALA A 89 3.01 -7.56 6.82
CA ALA A 89 2.50 -8.76 6.17
C ALA A 89 3.48 -9.27 5.08
N ALA A 90 3.60 -10.58 4.94
CA ALA A 90 4.57 -11.20 4.02
C ALA A 90 4.44 -10.73 2.56
N PRO A 91 3.24 -10.68 1.93
CA PRO A 91 3.13 -10.16 0.56
C PRO A 91 3.41 -8.65 0.48
N VAL A 92 3.07 -7.88 1.51
CA VAL A 92 3.30 -6.43 1.54
C VAL A 92 4.80 -6.12 1.50
N LYS A 93 5.62 -6.88 2.23
CA LYS A 93 7.08 -6.76 2.12
C LYS A 93 7.61 -7.02 0.71
N LYS A 94 6.99 -7.93 -0.04
CA LYS A 94 7.34 -8.20 -1.45
C LYS A 94 6.89 -7.04 -2.37
N LEU A 95 5.67 -6.52 -2.17
CA LEU A 95 5.14 -5.41 -2.95
C LEU A 95 5.95 -4.12 -2.76
N LEU A 96 6.32 -3.78 -1.52
CA LEU A 96 7.13 -2.60 -1.23
C LEU A 96 8.50 -2.65 -1.94
N LYS A 97 9.15 -3.81 -1.96
CA LYS A 97 10.40 -4.02 -2.71
C LYS A 97 10.23 -3.89 -4.23
N ARG A 98 9.07 -4.29 -4.77
CA ARG A 98 8.76 -4.11 -6.20
C ARG A 98 8.47 -2.66 -6.54
N ALA A 99 7.85 -1.92 -5.63
CA ALA A 99 7.53 -0.51 -5.82
C ALA A 99 8.75 0.41 -5.73
N GLU A 100 9.79 0.04 -4.99
CA GLU A 100 11.01 0.84 -4.81
C GLU A 100 11.65 1.32 -6.14
N PRO A 101 11.97 0.46 -7.13
CA PRO A 101 12.49 0.93 -8.42
C PRO A 101 11.46 1.71 -9.25
N GLU A 102 10.17 1.49 -9.00
CA GLU A 102 9.05 2.06 -9.74
C GLU A 102 8.76 3.51 -9.32
N LEU A 103 9.08 3.87 -8.07
CA LEU A 103 8.97 5.23 -7.52
C LEU A 103 10.05 6.17 -8.07
N GLY A 104 11.27 5.67 -8.32
CA GLY A 104 12.34 6.46 -8.93
C GLY A 104 12.14 6.77 -10.41
N ARG A 105 11.32 5.96 -11.11
CA ARG A 105 10.99 6.12 -12.54
C ARG A 105 9.90 7.16 -12.81
N GLY A 106 9.07 7.46 -11.81
CA GLY A 106 7.98 8.44 -11.91
C GLY A 106 8.40 9.89 -11.64
N THR A 107 9.65 10.15 -11.24
CA THR A 107 10.17 11.52 -11.10
C THR A 107 10.79 11.97 -12.41
N THR A 108 9.95 12.26 -13.41
CA THR A 108 10.40 12.98 -14.61
C THR A 108 9.59 14.27 -14.71
N ALA A 109 10.31 15.39 -14.56
CA ALA A 109 9.92 16.80 -14.72
C ALA A 109 9.11 17.46 -13.59
#